data_AF-A0A8T3PJC2-F1
#
_entry.id   AF-A0A8T3PJC2-F1
#
_cell.length_a   1.000
_cell.length_b   1.000
_cell.length_c   1.000
_cell.angle_alpha   90.00
_cell.angle_beta   90.00
_cell.angle_gamma   90.00
#
_symmetry.space_group_name_H-M   'P 1'
#
loop_
_entity.id
_entity.type
_entity.pdbx_description
1 polymer ?
#
loop_
_entity_poly.entity_id
_entity_poly.type
_entity_poly.pdbx_seq_one_letter_code
_entity_poly.pdbx_strand_id
1 'polypeptide(L)' 'MRIIAFVTDAASIQRLLGYLGEPTQAPPIAPAARSPPRWEEDFDPREGTDLRNPYPSMSSISG' A
#
# COMPACT_ATOMS: atom_id res chain seq x y z
N MET A 1 26.46 -0.88 -1.34
CA MET A 1 25.96 -1.06 0.04
C MET A 1 24.85 -0.05 0.29
N ARG A 2 23.72 -0.44 0.88
CA ARG A 2 22.62 0.48 1.22
C ARG A 2 22.24 0.29 2.68
N ILE A 3 22.08 1.39 3.40
CA ILE A 3 21.62 1.40 4.78
C ILE A 3 20.13 1.72 4.76
N ILE A 4 19.32 0.89 5.42
CA ILE A 4 17.88 1.08 5.56
C ILE A 4 17.61 1.23 7.06
N ALA A 5 17.03 2.36 7.46
CA ALA A 5 16.66 2.65 8.85
C ALA A 5 15.19 3.10 8.90
N PHE A 6 14.46 2.65 9.91
CA PHE A 6 13.09 3.10 10.16
C PHE A 6 13.10 4.28 11.11
N VAL A 7 12.47 5.38 10.68
CA VAL A 7 12.31 6.60 11.48
C VAL A 7 10.83 6.78 11.76
N THR A 8 10.45 6.82 13.03
CA THR A 8 9.05 6.95 13.47
C THR A 8 8.75 8.27 14.17
N ASP A 9 9.79 9.00 14.62
CA ASP A 9 9.64 10.31 15.25
C ASP A 9 9.25 11.38 14.23
N ALA A 10 8.19 12.13 14.54
CA ALA A 10 7.61 13.12 13.64
C ALA A 10 8.57 14.28 13.33
N ALA A 11 9.32 14.77 14.33
CA ALA A 11 10.26 15.87 14.14
C ALA A 11 11.41 15.45 13.20
N SER A 12 11.90 14.23 13.37
CA SER A 12 12.92 13.61 12.52
C SER A 12 12.43 13.47 11.07
N ILE A 13 11.19 12.99 10.88
CA ILE A 13 10.56 12.88 9.55
C ILE A 13 10.45 14.27 8.88
N GLN A 14 9.94 15.27 9.60
CA GLN A 14 9.81 16.64 9.04
C GLN A 14 11.16 17.24 8.64
N ARG A 15 12.21 17.03 9.44
CA ARG A 15 13.55 17.50 9.12
C ARG A 15 14.12 16.83 7.86
N LEU A 16 13.89 15.53 7.71
CA LEU A 16 14.29 14.78 6.52
C LEU A 16 13.54 15.26 5.28
N LEU A 17 12.22 15.39 5.35
CA LEU A 17 11.40 15.90 4.25
C LEU A 17 11.81 17.33 3.85
N GLY A 18 12.02 18.21 4.83
CA GLY A 18 12.50 19.57 4.57
C GLY A 18 13.88 19.60 3.91
N TYR A 19 14.79 18.71 4.29
CA TYR A 19 16.10 18.57 3.63
C TYR A 19 15.96 18.12 2.16
N LEU A 20 14.97 17.29 1.85
CA LEU A 20 14.67 16.82 0.50
C LEU A 20 13.90 17.84 -0.35
N GLY A 21 13.39 18.91 0.27
CA GLY A 21 12.48 19.88 -0.39
C GLY A 21 11.04 19.36 -0.53
N GLU A 22 10.70 18.27 0.15
CA GLU A 22 9.35 17.70 0.15
C GLU A 22 8.43 18.46 1.11
N PRO A 23 7.11 18.50 0.85
CA PRO A 23 6.14 19.03 1.79
C PRO A 23 6.22 18.33 3.15
N THR A 24 6.36 19.09 4.22
CA THR A 24 6.36 18.56 5.60
C THR A 24 4.96 18.39 6.18
N GLN A 25 3.97 19.01 5.54
CA GLN A 25 2.55 18.85 5.85
C GLN A 25 1.96 17.75 4.99
N ALA A 26 1.07 16.95 5.58
CA ALA A 26 0.31 15.97 4.81
C ALA A 26 -0.52 16.71 3.74
N PRO A 27 -0.60 16.18 2.52
CA PRO A 27 -1.46 16.77 1.51
C PRO A 27 -2.92 16.74 1.99
N PRO A 28 -3.69 17.81 1.73
CA PRO A 28 -5.10 17.82 2.09
C PRO A 28 -5.83 16.69 1.35
N ILE A 29 -6.62 15.91 2.08
CA ILE A 29 -7.45 14.85 1.49
C ILE A 29 -8.57 15.53 0.71
N ALA A 30 -8.45 15.58 -0.62
CA ALA A 30 -9.51 16.10 -1.47
C ALA A 30 -10.74 15.17 -1.44
N PRO A 31 -11.98 15.69 -1.51
CA PRO A 31 -13.19 14.86 -1.58
C PRO A 31 -13.16 13.85 -2.74
N ALA A 32 -12.53 14.22 -3.86
CA ALA A 32 -12.35 13.36 -5.04
C ALA A 32 -11.32 12.24 -4.84
N ALA A 33 -10.46 12.31 -3.81
CA ALA A 33 -9.49 11.26 -3.47
C ALA A 33 -10.12 10.07 -2.73
N ARG A 34 -11.45 10.10 -2.53
CA ARG A 34 -12.24 8.97 -2.01
C ARG A 34 -12.60 7.95 -3.09
N SER A 35 -12.14 8.14 -4.33
CA SER A 35 -12.19 7.08 -5.33
C SER A 35 -11.37 5.88 -4.83
N PRO A 36 -11.80 4.65 -5.13
CA PRO A 36 -10.96 3.46 -4.99
C PRO A 36 -9.55 3.74 -5.50
N PRO A 37 -8.49 3.41 -4.75
CA PRO A 37 -7.14 3.53 -5.26
C PRO A 37 -6.99 2.64 -6.50
N ARG A 38 -6.20 3.09 -7.49
CA ARG A 38 -6.12 2.51 -8.85
C ARG A 38 -5.95 0.97 -8.92
N TRP A 39 -5.30 0.35 -7.94
CA TRP A 39 -5.12 -1.11 -7.84
C TRP A 39 -6.41 -1.89 -7.51
N GLU A 40 -7.48 -1.21 -7.07
CA GLU A 40 -8.83 -1.77 -6.92
C GLU A 40 -9.62 -1.75 -8.25
N GLU A 41 -9.15 -1.03 -9.28
CA GLU A 41 -9.77 -1.04 -10.61
C GLU A 41 -9.49 -2.34 -11.38
N ASP A 42 -8.40 -3.04 -11.04
CA ASP A 42 -8.02 -4.36 -11.60
C ASP A 42 -8.71 -5.53 -10.88
N PHE A 43 -9.53 -5.28 -9.85
CA PHE A 43 -10.28 -6.33 -9.16
C PHE A 43 -11.53 -6.70 -9.98
N ASP A 44 -11.46 -7.73 -10.82
CA ASP A 44 -12.65 -8.39 -11.35
C ASP A 44 -13.25 -9.30 -10.26
N PRO A 45 -14.43 -8.98 -9.69
CA PRO A 45 -15.06 -9.79 -8.65
C PRO A 45 -15.44 -11.20 -9.13
N ARG A 46 -15.39 -11.47 -10.45
CA ARG A 46 -15.65 -12.77 -11.06
C ARG A 46 -14.41 -13.67 -11.10
N GLU A 47 -13.20 -13.12 -11.00
CA GLU A 47 -11.99 -13.90 -10.73
C GLU A 47 -11.81 -14.04 -9.23
N GLY A 48 -12.63 -14.89 -8.62
CA GLY A 48 -12.59 -15.19 -7.20
C GLY A 48 -11.27 -15.85 -6.79
N THR A 49 -10.24 -15.04 -6.54
CA THR A 49 -9.14 -15.43 -5.67
C THR A 49 -9.64 -15.30 -4.23
N ASP A 50 -9.87 -16.43 -3.57
CA ASP A 50 -10.16 -16.46 -2.13
C ASP A 50 -8.91 -16.01 -1.36
N LEU A 51 -8.78 -14.69 -1.17
CA LEU A 51 -7.69 -14.07 -0.41
C LEU A 51 -7.69 -14.45 1.08
N ARG A 52 -8.74 -15.14 1.55
CA ARG A 52 -8.84 -15.60 2.94
C ARG A 52 -8.07 -16.92 3.17
N ASN A 53 -7.71 -17.63 2.10
CA ASN A 53 -6.83 -18.79 2.14
C ASN A 53 -5.87 -18.79 0.94
N PRO A 54 -4.63 -18.28 1.06
CA PRO A 54 -3.70 -18.11 -0.06
C PRO A 54 -3.11 -19.43 -0.60
N TYR A 55 -3.43 -20.58 0.01
CA TYR A 55 -3.05 -21.88 -0.53
C TYR A 55 -4.27 -22.64 -1.05
N PRO A 56 -4.36 -22.92 -2.36
CA PRO A 56 -5.39 -23.81 -2.87
C PRO A 56 -5.19 -25.19 -2.25
N SER A 57 -6.26 -25.80 -1.74
CA SER A 57 -6.20 -27.15 -1.20
C SER A 57 -5.73 -28.11 -2.30
N MET A 58 -4.63 -28.82 -2.07
CA MET A 58 -4.04 -29.80 -3.02
C MET A 58 -4.92 -31.05 -3.22
N SER A 59 -6.21 -30.98 -2.91
CA SER A 59 -7.15 -32.10 -2.89
C SER A 59 -7.76 -32.40 -4.27
N SER A 60 -7.54 -31.56 -5.28
CA SER A 60 -8.18 -31.72 -6.60
C SER A 60 -7.28 -32.38 -7.66
N ILE A 61 -6.05 -32.79 -7.34
CA ILE A 61 -5.22 -33.61 -8.24
C ILE A 61 -5.50 -35.09 -7.96
N SER A 62 -6.73 -35.51 -8.15
CA SER A 62 -7.08 -36.91 -8.44
C SER A 62 -8.51 -36.94 -9.00
N GLY A 63 -8.60 -37.17 -10.29
CA GLY A 63 -9.85 -37.25 -11.06
C GLY A 63 -9.55 -37.26 -12.54
#